data_AF-A0A835E9Q0-F1
#
_entry.id   AF-A0A835E9Q0-F1
#
_cell.length_a   1.000
_cell.length_b   1.000
_cell.length_c   1.000
_cell.angle_alpha   90.00
_cell.angle_beta   90.00
_cell.angle_gamma   90.00
#
_symmetry.space_group_name_H-M   'P 1'
#
loop_
_entity.id
_entity.type
_entity.pdbx_description
1 polymer ?
#
loop_
_entity_poly.entity_id
_entity_poly.type
_entity_poly.pdbx_seq_one_letter_code
_entity_poly.pdbx_strand_id
1 'polypeptide(L)'
;MGSHQEQARNAVGLLLWLDPTHHQAIRHLPSLSPAAVSIVASEANSILDCLRQENLVLPPIPFVSALCQEGGIEVDAAFLAFNQDLVVRGVADILDAVGALIFDDHLYCLLRRYQTGLVGRLPELEAPYTCRPVTVPEDCRSMFVTFSKGQPIEREEIFDYFRQKWGDCIVRVLMEKTTRGKPPMYGRIIFKSEAFVSLVLNGQPLIKIAIGHRQIWLRKYIPRPHNM
;
A
#
# COMPACT_ATOMS: atom_id res chain seq x y z
N MET A 1 8.74 -20.35 -4.62
CA MET A 1 9.45 -19.20 -4.01
C MET A 1 8.39 -18.38 -3.29
N GLY A 2 8.37 -18.39 -1.96
CA GLY A 2 7.42 -17.61 -1.17
C GLY A 2 7.76 -16.14 -1.28
N SER A 3 7.26 -15.47 -2.31
CA SER A 3 7.28 -14.02 -2.41
C SER A 3 6.42 -13.46 -1.27
N HIS A 4 6.84 -12.36 -0.65
CA HIS A 4 6.13 -11.77 0.48
C HIS A 4 4.65 -11.59 0.12
N GLN A 5 3.72 -12.21 0.85
CA GLN A 5 2.28 -12.15 0.59
C GLN A 5 1.80 -10.70 0.40
N GLU A 6 2.38 -9.77 1.16
CA GLU A 6 2.14 -8.33 1.06
C GLU A 6 2.59 -7.73 -0.28
N GLN A 7 3.75 -8.13 -0.82
CA GLN A 7 4.22 -7.69 -2.14
C GLN A 7 3.31 -8.20 -3.26
N ALA A 8 2.88 -9.46 -3.17
CA ALA A 8 1.92 -10.00 -4.13
C ALA A 8 0.58 -9.25 -4.06
N ARG A 9 0.10 -8.97 -2.84
CA ARG A 9 -1.12 -8.20 -2.58
C ARG A 9 -1.03 -6.80 -3.21
N ASN A 10 0.04 -6.05 -2.92
CA ASN A 10 0.25 -4.70 -3.41
C ASN A 10 0.41 -4.68 -4.95
N ALA A 11 1.13 -5.65 -5.52
CA ALA A 11 1.28 -5.78 -6.97
C ALA A 11 -0.06 -6.01 -7.67
N VAL A 12 -0.92 -6.89 -7.13
CA VAL A 12 -2.27 -7.10 -7.65
C VAL A 12 -3.12 -5.83 -7.51
N GLY A 13 -3.00 -5.09 -6.40
CA GLY A 13 -3.66 -3.80 -6.23
C GLY A 13 -3.27 -2.77 -7.30
N LEU A 14 -1.98 -2.69 -7.64
CA LEU A 14 -1.49 -1.84 -8.73
C LEU A 14 -2.04 -2.27 -10.10
N LEU A 15 -2.04 -3.57 -10.40
CA LEU A 15 -2.56 -4.08 -11.67
C LEU A 15 -4.07 -3.84 -11.81
N LEU A 16 -4.84 -3.99 -10.73
CA LEU A 16 -6.27 -3.64 -10.70
C LEU A 16 -6.50 -2.14 -10.93
N TRP A 17 -5.62 -1.29 -10.42
CA TRP A 17 -5.71 0.16 -10.62
C TRP A 17 -5.41 0.56 -12.06
N LEU A 18 -4.41 -0.10 -12.65
CA LEU A 18 -4.05 0.05 -14.06
C LEU A 18 -5.07 -0.56 -15.02
N ASP A 19 -6.07 -1.27 -14.50
CA ASP A 19 -7.15 -1.88 -15.26
C ASP A 19 -8.49 -1.11 -15.09
N PRO A 20 -8.60 0.17 -15.52
CA PRO A 20 -9.87 0.87 -15.40
C PRO A 20 -10.85 0.30 -16.42
N THR A 21 -11.87 -0.42 -15.91
CA THR A 21 -13.20 -0.87 -16.43
C THR A 21 -13.36 -1.37 -17.89
N HIS A 22 -12.42 -1.07 -18.78
CA HIS A 22 -12.40 -1.39 -20.21
C HIS A 22 -11.02 -1.86 -20.69
N HIS A 23 -10.01 -1.86 -19.83
CA HIS A 23 -8.70 -2.42 -20.16
C HIS A 23 -8.73 -3.93 -19.89
N GLN A 24 -7.89 -4.69 -20.57
CA GLN A 24 -7.90 -6.16 -20.53
C GLN A 24 -6.68 -6.73 -19.82
N ALA A 25 -5.94 -5.89 -19.07
CA ALA A 25 -4.67 -6.24 -18.46
C ALA A 25 -4.79 -7.51 -17.60
N ILE A 26 -5.87 -7.61 -16.80
CA ILE A 26 -6.12 -8.80 -15.97
C ILE A 26 -6.63 -9.99 -16.77
N ARG A 27 -7.34 -9.78 -17.89
CA ARG A 27 -7.83 -10.87 -18.75
C ARG A 27 -6.71 -11.66 -19.40
N HIS A 28 -5.57 -11.01 -19.63
CA HIS A 28 -4.40 -11.64 -20.22
C HIS A 28 -3.60 -12.45 -19.21
N LEU A 29 -3.66 -12.11 -17.91
CA LEU A 29 -2.89 -12.80 -16.86
C LEU A 29 -3.09 -14.34 -16.82
N PRO A 30 -4.31 -14.90 -16.94
CA PRO A 30 -4.51 -16.35 -16.99
C PRO A 30 -3.87 -17.04 -18.20
N SER A 31 -3.61 -16.30 -19.28
CA SER A 31 -2.98 -16.82 -20.51
C SER A 31 -1.45 -16.78 -20.46
N LEU A 32 -0.88 -16.04 -19.49
CA LEU A 32 0.56 -15.89 -19.33
C LEU A 32 1.18 -17.15 -18.69
N SER A 33 2.42 -17.44 -19.08
CA SER A 33 3.22 -18.45 -18.41
C SER A 33 3.56 -18.01 -16.97
N PRO A 34 3.81 -18.94 -16.03
CA PRO A 34 4.24 -18.59 -14.68
C PRO A 34 5.48 -17.68 -14.64
N ALA A 35 6.38 -17.82 -15.63
CA ALA A 35 7.55 -16.97 -15.77
C ALA A 35 7.17 -15.53 -16.14
N ALA A 36 6.23 -15.34 -17.08
CA ALA A 36 5.74 -14.03 -17.47
C ALA A 36 4.99 -13.33 -16.31
N VAL A 37 4.17 -14.07 -15.56
CA VAL A 37 3.51 -13.54 -14.34
C VAL A 37 4.54 -13.07 -13.31
N SER A 38 5.63 -13.81 -13.12
CA SER A 38 6.71 -13.41 -12.20
C SER A 38 7.41 -12.12 -12.65
N ILE A 39 7.55 -11.90 -13.96
CA ILE A 39 8.17 -10.66 -14.49
C ILE A 39 7.23 -9.48 -14.27
N VAL A 40 5.95 -9.63 -14.59
CA VAL A 40 4.93 -8.58 -14.34
C VAL A 40 4.87 -8.22 -12.85
N ALA A 41 4.89 -9.22 -11.97
CA ALA A 41 4.92 -9.00 -10.53
C ALA A 41 6.21 -8.28 -10.10
N SER A 42 7.35 -8.60 -10.70
CA SER A 42 8.63 -7.92 -10.42
C SER A 42 8.60 -6.45 -10.85
N GLU A 43 8.05 -6.14 -12.02
CA GLU A 43 7.89 -4.75 -12.48
C GLU A 43 6.93 -3.97 -11.58
N ALA A 44 5.79 -4.55 -11.23
CA ALA A 44 4.83 -3.94 -10.31
C ALA A 44 5.46 -3.63 -8.95
N ASN A 45 6.23 -4.56 -8.39
CA ASN A 45 6.97 -4.31 -7.15
C ASN A 45 8.05 -3.25 -7.31
N SER A 46 8.71 -3.18 -8.47
CA SER A 46 9.71 -2.14 -8.74
C SER A 46 9.08 -0.75 -8.82
N ILE A 47 7.88 -0.63 -9.40
CA ILE A 47 7.10 0.61 -9.39
C ILE A 47 6.78 1.02 -7.96
N LEU A 48 6.20 0.12 -7.17
CA LEU A 48 5.85 0.36 -5.76
C LEU A 48 7.08 0.71 -4.92
N ASP A 49 8.23 0.13 -5.23
CA ASP A 49 9.48 0.42 -4.57
C ASP A 49 10.01 1.82 -4.87
N CYS A 50 9.88 2.29 -6.11
CA CYS A 50 10.22 3.65 -6.48
C CYS A 50 9.30 4.68 -5.82
N LEU A 51 8.02 4.36 -5.59
CA LEU A 51 7.12 5.22 -4.80
C LEU A 51 7.65 5.47 -3.38
N ARG A 52 8.51 4.59 -2.85
CA ARG A 52 9.14 4.72 -1.52
C ARG A 52 10.41 5.57 -1.53
N GLN A 53 11.09 5.73 -2.66
CA GLN A 53 12.38 6.43 -2.75
C GLN A 53 12.22 7.95 -2.86
N GLU A 54 13.19 8.74 -2.39
CA GLU A 54 13.13 10.21 -2.47
C GLU A 54 13.14 10.73 -3.90
N ASN A 55 13.85 10.05 -4.80
CA ASN A 55 13.88 10.37 -6.22
C ASN A 55 13.01 9.36 -6.97
N LEU A 56 11.94 9.85 -7.60
CA LEU A 56 11.08 9.06 -8.48
C LEU A 56 11.78 8.84 -9.82
N VAL A 57 12.75 7.92 -9.83
CA VAL A 57 13.28 7.35 -11.06
C VAL A 57 12.66 5.97 -11.20
N LEU A 58 11.59 5.90 -11.99
CA LEU A 58 10.93 4.63 -12.28
C LEU A 58 11.77 3.83 -13.28
N PRO A 59 11.97 2.53 -13.06
CA PRO A 59 12.64 1.68 -14.04
C PRO A 59 11.76 1.52 -15.28
N PRO A 60 12.34 1.04 -16.40
CA PRO A 60 11.55 0.58 -17.53
C PRO A 60 10.54 -0.49 -17.08
N ILE A 61 9.29 -0.34 -17.50
CA ILE A 61 8.18 -1.24 -17.17
C ILE A 61 7.54 -1.83 -18.44
N PRO A 62 8.31 -2.45 -19.34
CA PRO A 62 7.82 -2.87 -20.65
C PRO A 62 6.68 -3.89 -20.57
N PHE A 63 6.64 -4.80 -19.58
CA PHE A 63 5.58 -5.79 -19.50
C PHE A 63 4.28 -5.20 -18.94
N VAL A 64 4.36 -4.37 -17.91
CA VAL A 64 3.20 -3.61 -17.40
C VAL A 64 2.67 -2.64 -18.46
N SER A 65 3.55 -1.96 -19.18
CA SER A 65 3.17 -1.06 -20.27
C SER A 65 2.49 -1.82 -21.40
N ALA A 66 3.04 -2.97 -21.83
CA ALA A 66 2.44 -3.82 -22.85
C ALA A 66 1.03 -4.32 -22.47
N LEU A 67 0.80 -4.64 -21.18
CA LEU A 67 -0.54 -5.01 -20.69
C LEU A 67 -1.55 -3.85 -20.77
N CYS A 68 -1.09 -2.60 -20.74
CA CYS A 68 -1.93 -1.40 -20.77
C CYS A 68 -2.17 -0.85 -22.19
N GLN A 69 -1.33 -1.19 -23.18
CA GLN A 69 -1.37 -0.63 -24.54
C GLN A 69 -2.70 -0.84 -25.28
N GLU A 70 -3.48 -1.87 -24.94
CA GLU A 70 -4.73 -2.19 -25.66
C GLU A 70 -5.88 -1.19 -25.43
N GLY A 71 -5.80 -0.30 -24.44
CA GLY A 71 -6.89 0.64 -24.15
C GLY A 71 -6.61 2.11 -24.47
N GLY A 72 -5.55 2.39 -25.24
CA GLY A 72 -5.31 3.71 -25.85
C GLY A 72 -4.69 4.76 -24.93
N ILE A 73 -4.43 4.44 -23.65
CA ILE A 73 -3.59 5.24 -22.75
C ILE A 73 -2.22 4.57 -22.65
N GLU A 74 -1.19 5.26 -23.11
CA GLU A 74 0.19 4.80 -22.97
C GLU A 74 0.62 4.97 -21.51
N VAL A 75 0.55 3.89 -20.74
CA VAL A 75 1.09 3.85 -19.38
C VAL A 75 2.59 3.60 -19.48
N ASP A 76 3.36 4.65 -19.26
CA ASP A 76 4.81 4.59 -19.15
C ASP A 76 5.28 5.01 -17.74
N ALA A 77 6.60 4.92 -17.54
CA ALA A 77 7.22 5.33 -16.28
C ALA A 77 6.97 6.82 -15.97
N ALA A 78 6.92 7.68 -16.98
CA ALA A 78 6.72 9.12 -16.79
C ALA A 78 5.28 9.43 -16.32
N PHE A 79 4.28 8.75 -16.89
CA PHE A 79 2.88 8.84 -16.50
C PHE A 79 2.68 8.48 -15.03
N LEU A 80 3.28 7.37 -14.58
CA LEU A 80 3.19 6.93 -13.18
C LEU A 80 3.90 7.89 -12.22
N ALA A 81 5.05 8.44 -12.62
CA ALA A 81 5.77 9.44 -11.81
C ALA A 81 4.97 10.73 -11.68
N PHE A 82 4.34 11.18 -12.78
CA PHE A 82 3.54 12.40 -12.80
C PHE A 82 2.24 12.26 -11.97
N ASN A 83 1.60 11.10 -12.03
CA ASN A 83 0.33 10.82 -11.34
C ASN A 83 0.53 10.04 -10.03
N GLN A 84 1.69 10.19 -9.38
CA GLN A 84 2.06 9.42 -8.19
C GLN A 84 0.96 9.41 -7.11
N ASP A 85 0.37 10.58 -6.84
CA ASP A 85 -0.65 10.76 -5.83
C ASP A 85 -1.96 10.04 -6.20
N LEU A 86 -2.32 9.97 -7.48
CA LEU A 86 -3.47 9.21 -7.98
C LEU A 86 -3.21 7.70 -7.92
N VAL A 87 -2.00 7.26 -8.29
CA VAL A 87 -1.58 5.86 -8.21
C VAL A 87 -1.68 5.38 -6.76
N VAL A 88 -1.05 6.09 -5.83
CA VAL A 88 -1.05 5.70 -4.41
C VAL A 88 -2.46 5.63 -3.84
N ARG A 89 -3.28 6.67 -4.09
CA ARG A 89 -4.66 6.72 -3.58
C ARG A 89 -5.51 5.60 -4.16
N GLY A 90 -5.48 5.42 -5.48
CA GLY A 90 -6.28 4.41 -6.14
C GLY A 90 -5.86 2.98 -5.80
N VAL A 91 -4.56 2.71 -5.63
CA VAL A 91 -4.09 1.41 -5.13
C VAL A 91 -4.54 1.19 -3.70
N ALA A 92 -4.47 2.19 -2.82
CA ALA A 92 -4.97 2.07 -1.46
C ALA A 92 -6.48 1.78 -1.41
N ASP A 93 -7.26 2.52 -2.20
CA ASP A 93 -8.72 2.34 -2.31
C ASP A 93 -9.07 0.92 -2.80
N ILE A 94 -8.33 0.40 -3.78
CA ILE A 94 -8.51 -0.97 -4.26
C ILE A 94 -8.18 -1.98 -3.17
N LEU A 95 -7.06 -1.80 -2.45
CA LEU A 95 -6.63 -2.71 -1.40
C LEU A 95 -7.60 -2.76 -0.22
N ASP A 96 -8.30 -1.65 0.05
CA ASP A 96 -9.32 -1.54 1.11
C ASP A 96 -10.70 -2.03 0.68
N ALA A 97 -11.06 -1.87 -0.60
CA ALA A 97 -12.35 -2.29 -1.12
C ALA A 97 -12.30 -3.73 -1.66
N VAL A 98 -12.03 -3.91 -2.95
CA VAL A 98 -12.02 -5.21 -3.62
C VAL A 98 -10.92 -6.11 -3.02
N GLY A 99 -9.79 -5.51 -2.63
CA GLY A 99 -8.68 -6.17 -1.95
C GLY A 99 -9.11 -6.91 -0.68
N ALA A 100 -9.92 -6.28 0.17
CA ALA A 100 -10.41 -6.90 1.39
C ALA A 100 -11.24 -8.18 1.12
N LEU A 101 -11.91 -8.25 -0.04
CA LEU A 101 -12.66 -9.42 -0.48
C LEU A 101 -11.74 -10.50 -1.07
N ILE A 102 -10.85 -10.14 -1.99
CA ILE A 102 -10.07 -11.11 -2.77
C ILE A 102 -8.89 -11.72 -1.99
N PHE A 103 -8.40 -11.02 -0.97
CA PHE A 103 -7.26 -11.49 -0.16
C PHE A 103 -7.68 -12.13 1.17
N ASP A 104 -8.98 -12.17 1.46
CA ASP A 104 -9.53 -12.95 2.56
C ASP A 104 -9.97 -14.32 2.01
N ASP A 105 -9.31 -15.39 2.43
CA ASP A 105 -9.56 -16.75 1.93
C ASP A 105 -11.03 -17.17 2.12
N HIS A 106 -11.65 -16.74 3.21
CA HIS A 106 -13.03 -17.07 3.53
C HIS A 106 -13.99 -16.33 2.60
N LEU A 107 -13.85 -15.01 2.46
CA LEU A 107 -14.66 -14.20 1.57
C LEU A 107 -14.47 -14.58 0.10
N TYR A 108 -13.24 -14.88 -0.31
CA TYR A 108 -12.93 -15.37 -1.65
C TYR A 108 -13.62 -16.71 -1.93
N CYS A 109 -13.57 -17.66 -0.98
CA CYS A 109 -14.29 -18.92 -1.10
C CYS A 109 -15.81 -18.73 -1.18
N LEU A 110 -16.36 -17.82 -0.37
CA LEU A 110 -17.79 -17.47 -0.43
C LEU A 110 -18.17 -16.86 -1.78
N LEU A 111 -17.35 -15.97 -2.33
CA LEU A 111 -17.56 -15.36 -3.64
C LEU A 111 -17.62 -16.43 -4.74
N ARG A 112 -16.71 -17.40 -4.73
CA ARG A 112 -16.68 -18.50 -5.70
C ARG A 112 -17.94 -19.38 -5.61
N ARG A 113 -18.45 -19.62 -4.40
CA ARG A 113 -19.71 -20.36 -4.19
C ARG A 113 -20.94 -19.56 -4.61
N TYR A 114 -20.93 -18.25 -4.38
CA TYR A 114 -21.99 -17.35 -4.86
C TYR A 114 -22.05 -17.33 -6.39
N GLN A 115 -20.90 -17.19 -7.07
CA GLN A 115 -20.81 -17.18 -8.54
C GLN A 115 -21.29 -18.46 -9.22
N THR A 116 -21.23 -19.59 -8.53
CA THR A 116 -21.72 -20.89 -9.03
C THR A 116 -23.21 -21.13 -8.72
N GLY A 117 -23.88 -20.16 -8.08
CA GLY A 117 -25.29 -20.28 -7.65
C GLY A 117 -25.49 -21.22 -6.46
N LEU A 118 -24.41 -21.68 -5.81
CA LEU A 118 -24.46 -22.59 -4.67
C LEU A 118 -24.88 -21.89 -3.36
N VAL A 119 -24.84 -20.55 -3.33
CA VAL A 119 -25.26 -19.75 -2.19
C VAL A 119 -26.04 -18.52 -2.69
N GLY A 120 -27.09 -18.13 -1.98
CA GLY A 120 -27.87 -16.93 -2.27
C GLY A 120 -27.17 -15.63 -1.83
N ARG A 121 -27.93 -14.55 -1.67
CA ARG A 121 -27.41 -13.25 -1.22
C ARG A 121 -26.75 -13.37 0.16
N LEU A 122 -25.47 -12.98 0.23
CA LEU A 122 -24.65 -13.03 1.44
C LEU A 122 -24.26 -11.60 1.87
N PRO A 123 -24.75 -11.10 3.02
CA PRO A 123 -24.35 -9.79 3.54
C PRO A 123 -22.84 -9.65 3.75
N GLU A 124 -22.12 -10.76 3.97
CA GLU A 124 -20.66 -10.80 4.13
C GLU A 124 -19.92 -10.36 2.85
N LEU A 125 -20.46 -10.71 1.68
CA LEU A 125 -19.89 -10.29 0.39
C LEU A 125 -20.19 -8.82 0.08
N GLU A 126 -21.23 -8.26 0.68
CA GLU A 126 -21.58 -6.85 0.57
C GLU A 126 -20.78 -5.98 1.54
N ALA A 127 -20.30 -6.55 2.65
CA ALA A 127 -19.61 -5.83 3.72
C ALA A 127 -18.43 -4.95 3.26
N PRO A 128 -17.52 -5.41 2.35
CA PRO A 128 -16.42 -4.57 1.84
C PRO A 128 -16.89 -3.35 1.03
N TYR A 129 -18.11 -3.38 0.50
CA TYR A 129 -18.70 -2.32 -0.31
C TYR A 129 -19.70 -1.46 0.46
N THR A 130 -20.19 -1.95 1.59
CA THR A 130 -21.01 -1.12 2.48
C THR A 130 -20.11 -0.04 3.08
N CYS A 131 -20.51 1.23 2.95
CA CYS A 131 -19.96 2.38 3.68
C CYS A 131 -20.24 2.26 5.20
N ARG A 132 -19.87 1.14 5.80
CA ARG A 132 -19.69 1.05 7.24
C ARG A 132 -18.28 1.54 7.51
N PRO A 133 -18.07 2.52 8.40
CA PRO A 133 -16.75 2.75 8.94
C PRO A 133 -16.40 1.49 9.76
N VAL A 134 -15.85 0.48 9.10
CA VAL A 134 -15.07 -0.54 9.79
C VAL A 134 -13.90 0.25 10.35
N THR A 135 -14.04 0.72 11.59
CA THR A 135 -12.96 1.43 12.27
C THR A 135 -11.90 0.40 12.59
N VAL A 136 -11.09 0.08 11.58
CA VAL A 136 -9.85 -0.65 11.75
C VAL A 136 -9.12 0.03 12.90
N PRO A 137 -8.83 -0.70 13.99
CA PRO A 137 -8.18 -0.13 15.16
C PRO A 137 -6.96 0.67 14.73
N GLU A 138 -6.72 1.81 15.38
CA GLU A 138 -5.57 2.65 15.05
C GLU A 138 -4.27 1.84 15.04
N ASP A 139 -4.16 0.82 15.89
CA ASP A 139 -2.99 -0.07 15.99
C ASP A 139 -2.67 -0.80 14.69
N CYS A 140 -3.68 -1.29 13.96
CA CYS A 140 -3.51 -2.01 12.69
C CYS A 140 -3.03 -1.08 11.56
N ARG A 141 -3.51 0.17 11.57
CA ARG A 141 -3.16 1.22 10.60
C ARG A 141 -2.08 2.18 11.10
N SER A 142 -1.19 1.69 11.98
CA SER A 142 -0.11 2.50 12.55
C SER A 142 1.27 1.96 12.23
N MET A 143 2.21 2.89 12.12
CA MET A 143 3.64 2.59 12.08
C MET A 143 4.35 3.20 13.28
N PHE A 144 5.33 2.47 13.78
CA PHE A 144 6.29 2.97 14.75
C PHE A 144 7.48 3.55 14.01
N VAL A 145 7.86 4.79 14.37
CA VAL A 145 9.00 5.50 13.78
C VAL A 145 10.07 5.75 14.84
N THR A 146 11.34 5.57 14.50
CA THR A 146 12.48 5.93 15.35
C THR A 146 13.45 6.86 14.62
N PHE A 147 14.08 7.75 15.38
CA PHE A 147 14.96 8.80 14.85
C PHE A 147 16.42 8.53 15.19
N SER A 148 17.34 8.99 14.30
CA SER A 148 18.77 8.96 14.57
C SER A 148 19.11 9.88 15.76
N LYS A 149 20.02 9.43 16.64
CA LYS A 149 20.50 10.28 17.76
C LYS A 149 21.10 11.59 17.22
N GLY A 150 20.69 12.71 17.80
CA GLY A 150 21.19 14.04 17.43
C GLY A 150 20.56 14.62 16.15
N GLN A 151 19.59 13.93 15.54
CA GLN A 151 18.85 14.42 14.38
C GLN A 151 17.36 14.52 14.71
N PRO A 152 16.94 15.55 15.45
CA PRO A 152 15.52 15.74 15.76
C PRO A 152 14.73 15.98 14.47
N ILE A 153 13.54 15.39 14.42
CA ILE A 153 12.56 15.58 13.36
C ILE A 153 11.26 16.01 14.02
N GLU A 154 10.67 17.07 13.49
CA GLU A 154 9.41 17.59 14.00
C GLU A 154 8.21 16.77 13.48
N ARG A 155 7.11 16.84 14.23
CA ARG A 155 5.88 16.12 13.90
C ARG A 155 5.34 16.54 12.53
N GLU A 156 5.40 17.83 12.26
CA GLU A 156 4.97 18.51 11.05
C GLU A 156 5.78 18.04 9.84
N GLU A 157 7.09 17.88 9.99
CA GLU A 157 7.96 17.41 8.89
C GLU A 157 7.65 15.96 8.49
N ILE A 158 7.35 15.09 9.45
CA ILE A 158 6.88 13.73 9.17
C ILE A 158 5.53 13.79 8.46
N PHE A 159 4.62 14.60 8.97
CA PHE A 159 3.27 14.73 8.44
C PHE A 159 3.27 15.22 6.98
N ASP A 160 4.06 16.26 6.69
CA ASP A 160 4.17 16.84 5.35
C ASP A 160 4.89 15.91 4.38
N TYR A 161 5.97 15.23 4.81
CA TYR A 161 6.66 14.25 3.98
C TYR A 161 5.71 13.17 3.46
N PHE A 162 4.95 12.55 4.37
CA PHE A 162 4.04 11.47 3.99
C PHE A 162 2.87 11.99 3.17
N ARG A 163 2.37 13.20 3.46
CA ARG A 163 1.29 13.81 2.65
C ARG A 163 1.71 14.14 1.23
N GLN A 164 2.91 14.70 1.08
CA GLN A 164 3.46 15.03 -0.22
C GLN A 164 3.66 13.76 -1.06
N LYS A 165 4.10 12.67 -0.43
CA LYS A 165 4.51 11.45 -1.11
C LYS A 165 3.39 10.43 -1.33
N TRP A 166 2.49 10.31 -0.37
CA TRP A 166 1.44 9.29 -0.35
C TRP A 166 0.03 9.88 -0.39
N GLY A 167 -0.10 11.19 -0.65
CA GLY A 167 -1.37 11.90 -0.63
C GLY A 167 -1.93 12.06 0.79
N ASP A 168 -3.23 12.36 0.90
CA ASP A 168 -3.87 12.58 2.21
C ASP A 168 -4.12 11.25 2.97
N CYS A 169 -3.04 10.64 3.45
CA CYS A 169 -2.99 9.30 4.03
C CYS A 169 -2.87 9.27 5.56
N ILE A 170 -2.50 10.39 6.21
CA ILE A 170 -2.28 10.46 7.66
C ILE A 170 -3.51 11.05 8.37
N VAL A 171 -3.90 10.41 9.48
CA VAL A 171 -4.82 10.98 10.46
C VAL A 171 -4.06 11.87 11.44
N ARG A 172 -2.98 11.36 12.06
CA ARG A 172 -2.11 12.13 12.95
C ARG A 172 -0.76 11.45 13.19
N VAL A 173 0.20 12.23 13.69
CA VAL A 173 1.51 11.78 14.16
C VAL A 173 1.61 12.07 15.66
N LEU A 174 1.95 11.06 16.44
CA LEU A 174 2.22 11.15 17.87
C LEU A 174 3.74 11.06 18.09
N MET A 175 4.28 11.92 18.95
CA MET A 175 5.70 11.92 19.29
C MET A 175 5.90 11.44 20.73
N GLU A 176 7.08 10.91 21.03
CA GLU A 176 7.50 10.66 22.41
C GLU A 176 7.33 11.92 23.28
N LYS A 177 6.71 11.74 24.46
CA LYS A 177 6.65 12.79 25.48
C LYS A 177 8.01 12.89 26.16
N THR A 178 8.79 13.91 25.80
CA THR A 178 10.09 14.12 26.41
C THR A 178 10.00 14.99 27.66
N THR A 179 10.87 14.74 28.62
CA THR A 179 11.08 15.60 29.79
C THR A 179 12.46 16.22 29.70
N ARG A 180 12.61 17.47 30.15
CA ARG A 180 13.91 18.19 30.26
C ARG A 180 14.59 18.56 28.93
N GLY A 181 13.83 18.97 27.92
CA GLY A 181 14.38 19.54 26.68
C GLY A 181 15.13 18.54 25.78
N LYS A 182 15.03 17.23 26.05
CA LYS A 182 15.55 16.20 25.15
C LYS A 182 14.67 16.10 23.89
N PRO A 183 15.24 15.92 22.69
CA PRO A 183 14.46 15.68 21.49
C PRO A 183 13.78 14.30 21.55
N PRO A 184 12.59 14.13 20.94
CA PRO A 184 11.93 12.83 20.83
C PRO A 184 12.82 11.86 20.06
N MET A 185 12.84 10.59 20.48
CA MET A 185 13.60 9.52 19.84
C MET A 185 12.73 8.56 19.02
N TYR A 186 11.42 8.60 19.23
CA TYR A 186 10.45 7.81 18.49
C TYR A 186 9.09 8.50 18.41
N GLY A 187 8.24 7.95 17.55
CA GLY A 187 6.87 8.37 17.38
C GLY A 187 5.99 7.25 16.84
N ARG A 188 4.74 7.60 16.57
CA ARG A 188 3.72 6.75 15.96
C ARG A 188 2.99 7.53 14.88
N ILE A 189 2.98 6.99 13.67
CA ILE A 189 2.22 7.52 12.54
C ILE A 189 0.93 6.73 12.43
N ILE A 190 -0.21 7.42 12.41
CA ILE A 190 -1.53 6.81 12.30
C ILE A 190 -2.09 7.15 10.92
N PHE A 191 -2.23 6.15 10.07
CA PHE A 191 -2.77 6.29 8.72
C PHE A 191 -4.30 6.22 8.73
N LYS A 192 -4.92 6.70 7.67
CA LYS A 192 -6.38 6.57 7.44
C LYS A 192 -6.79 5.12 7.21
N SER A 193 -5.87 4.32 6.66
CA SER A 193 -6.10 2.92 6.30
C SER A 193 -4.85 2.07 6.56
N GLU A 194 -5.05 0.76 6.79
CA GLU A 194 -3.97 -0.23 6.82
C GLU A 194 -3.30 -0.44 5.46
N ALA A 195 -3.98 -0.16 4.34
CA ALA A 195 -3.39 -0.24 3.00
C ALA A 195 -2.13 0.65 2.88
N PHE A 196 -2.12 1.84 3.49
CA PHE A 196 -0.93 2.69 3.51
C PHE A 196 0.24 2.07 4.28
N VAL A 197 -0.02 1.34 5.37
CA VAL A 197 1.03 0.62 6.09
C VAL A 197 1.65 -0.45 5.19
N SER A 198 0.81 -1.20 4.48
CA SER A 198 1.20 -2.22 3.50
C SER A 198 2.02 -1.63 2.35
N LEU A 199 1.61 -0.48 1.81
CA LEU A 199 2.29 0.17 0.69
C LEU A 199 3.65 0.76 1.11
N VAL A 200 3.71 1.38 2.29
CA VAL A 200 4.95 1.97 2.80
C VAL A 200 5.98 0.87 3.11
N LEU A 201 5.58 -0.22 3.78
CA LEU A 201 6.49 -1.32 4.13
C LEU A 201 6.82 -2.23 2.95
N ASN A 202 5.86 -2.48 2.06
CA ASN A 202 5.94 -3.37 0.92
C ASN A 202 6.60 -4.73 1.24
N GLY A 203 6.13 -5.38 2.31
CA GLY A 203 6.60 -6.67 2.80
C GLY A 203 7.87 -6.62 3.64
N GLN A 204 8.48 -5.45 3.84
CA GLN A 204 9.67 -5.28 4.67
C GLN A 204 9.30 -5.10 6.16
N PRO A 205 9.97 -5.79 7.09
CA PRO A 205 9.67 -5.66 8.53
C PRO A 205 10.14 -4.31 9.10
N LEU A 206 11.14 -3.69 8.48
CA LEU A 206 11.74 -2.43 8.86
C LEU A 206 12.26 -1.75 7.58
N ILE A 207 11.87 -0.51 7.34
CA ILE A 207 12.41 0.31 6.25
C ILE A 207 13.14 1.52 6.83
N LYS A 208 14.09 2.03 6.06
CA LYS A 208 14.80 3.28 6.34
C LYS A 208 14.44 4.28 5.27
N ILE A 209 14.02 5.47 5.66
CA ILE A 209 13.75 6.57 4.74
C ILE A 209 14.46 7.84 5.20
N ALA A 210 14.74 8.70 4.23
CA ALA A 210 15.29 10.02 4.44
C ALA A 210 14.17 11.07 4.42
N ILE A 211 14.27 12.05 5.32
CA ILE A 211 13.45 13.26 5.35
C ILE A 211 14.42 14.44 5.40
N GLY A 212 14.69 15.01 4.23
CA GLY A 212 15.78 15.97 4.05
C GLY A 212 17.13 15.28 4.27
N HIS A 213 17.93 15.78 5.21
CA HIS A 213 19.24 15.20 5.53
C HIS A 213 19.22 14.16 6.67
N ARG A 214 18.02 13.82 7.18
CA ARG A 214 17.85 12.99 8.39
C ARG A 214 17.25 11.64 8.06
N GLN A 215 17.68 10.62 8.80
CA GLN A 215 17.27 9.24 8.57
C GLN A 215 16.33 8.76 9.67
N ILE A 216 15.22 8.15 9.25
CA ILE A 216 14.25 7.52 10.14
C ILE A 216 14.04 6.05 9.77
N TRP A 217 13.68 5.27 10.77
CA TRP A 217 13.30 3.86 10.60
C TRP A 217 11.84 3.67 10.93
N LEU A 218 11.21 2.81 10.15
CA LEU A 218 9.77 2.63 10.12
C LEU A 218 9.44 1.14 10.14
N ARG A 219 8.55 0.73 11.04
CA ARG A 219 8.03 -0.64 11.13
C ARG A 219 6.56 -0.63 11.51
N LYS A 220 5.87 -1.76 11.31
CA LYS A 220 4.48 -1.92 11.79
C LYS A 220 4.41 -1.67 13.31
N TYR A 221 3.41 -0.93 13.74
CA TYR A 221 3.18 -0.69 15.16
C TYR A 221 2.72 -1.99 15.84
N ILE A 222 3.29 -2.30 17.00
CA ILE A 222 2.87 -3.43 17.82
C ILE A 222 2.33 -2.84 19.12
N PRO A 223 1.02 -2.97 19.40
CA PRO A 223 0.46 -2.49 20.66
C PRO A 223 1.12 -3.24 21.81
N ARG A 224 1.46 -2.51 22.87
CA ARG A 224 1.87 -3.16 24.11
C ARG A 224 0.60 -3.73 24.76
N PRO A 225 0.62 -4.97 25.26
CA PRO A 225 -0.47 -5.46 26.10
C PRO A 225 -0.65 -4.46 27.23
N HIS A 226 -1.88 -4.00 27.45
CA HIS A 226 -2.18 -3.33 28.71
C HIS A 226 -2.01 -4.40 29.79
N ASN A 227 -0.98 -4.27 30.63
CA ASN A 227 -0.96 -4.99 31.90
C ASN A 227 -2.18 -4.50 32.66
N MET A 228 -3.25 -5.31 32.68
CA MET A 228 -4.36 -5.15 33.63
C MET A 228 -3.88 -5.51 35.03
#